data_AF-X1J6F0-F1
#
_entry.id   AF-X1J6F0-F1
#
_cell.length_a   1.000
_cell.length_b   1.000
_cell.length_c   1.000
_cell.angle_alpha   90.00
_cell.angle_beta   90.00
_cell.angle_gamma   90.00
#
_symmetry.space_group_name_H-M   'P 1'
#
loop_
_entity.id
_entity.type
_entity.pdbx_description
1 polymer ?
#
loop_
_entity_poly.entity_id
_entity_poly.type
_entity_poly.pdbx_seq_one_letter_code
_entity_poly.pdbx_strand_id
1 'polypeptide(L)' 'MSLNFIEKWYSELPDYEKGMPIIKLNDVSYTPQQILREVRKGSSIGKELQKKVEGARLAHSFEEDEALAEERLMKL' A
#
# COMPACT_ATOMS: atom_id res chain seq x y z
N MET A 1 -3.75 8.40 -12.41
CA MET A 1 -3.66 7.29 -11.43
C MET A 1 -4.32 6.06 -12.04
N SER A 2 -3.62 4.93 -12.18
CA SER A 2 -4.08 3.75 -12.93
C SER A 2 -4.04 2.47 -12.09
N LEU A 3 -4.91 1.51 -12.39
CA LEU A 3 -4.94 0.18 -11.76
C LEU A 3 -3.55 -0.50 -11.77
N ASN A 4 -2.79 -0.29 -12.85
CA ASN A 4 -1.46 -0.84 -13.04
C ASN A 4 -0.47 -0.44 -11.92
N PHE A 5 -0.63 0.76 -11.33
CA PHE A 5 0.20 1.20 -10.21
C PHE A 5 -0.04 0.33 -8.96
N ILE A 6 -1.30 0.08 -8.63
CA ILE A 6 -1.68 -0.75 -7.47
C ILE A 6 -1.28 -2.21 -7.70
N GLU A 7 -1.37 -2.71 -8.92
CA GLU A 7 -0.91 -4.05 -9.27
C GLU A 7 0.60 -4.19 -9.09
N LYS A 8 1.38 -3.22 -9.60
CA LYS A 8 2.83 -3.20 -9.41
C LYS A 8 3.20 -3.10 -7.94
N TRP A 9 2.61 -2.15 -7.21
CA TRP A 9 2.82 -2.00 -5.78
C TRP A 9 2.53 -3.29 -5.02
N TYR A 10 1.41 -3.95 -5.28
CA TYR A 10 1.06 -5.22 -4.63
C TYR A 10 2.06 -6.34 -4.95
N SER A 11 2.59 -6.38 -6.18
CA SER A 11 3.57 -7.39 -6.59
C SER A 11 4.94 -7.24 -5.92
N GLU A 12 5.30 -6.00 -5.53
CA GLU A 12 6.56 -5.68 -4.85
C GLU A 12 6.52 -6.01 -3.35
N LEU A 13 5.33 -6.21 -2.77
CA LEU A 13 5.20 -6.49 -1.34
C LEU A 13 5.68 -7.91 -1.00
N PRO A 14 6.40 -8.09 0.12
CA PRO A 14 6.63 -9.40 0.70
C PRO A 14 5.32 -10.12 1.05
N ASP A 15 5.31 -11.45 0.96
CA ASP A 15 4.08 -12.23 1.18
C ASP A 15 3.48 -12.06 2.58
N TYR A 16 4.32 -11.84 3.59
CA TYR A 16 3.86 -11.58 4.95
C TYR A 16 3.13 -10.23 5.08
N GLU A 17 3.48 -9.22 4.28
CA GLU A 17 2.81 -7.91 4.32
C GLU A 17 1.47 -7.92 3.58
N LYS A 18 1.31 -8.76 2.55
CA LYS A 18 0.06 -8.88 1.78
C LYS A 18 -1.15 -9.27 2.64
N GLY A 19 -0.90 -10.02 3.72
CA GLY A 19 -1.89 -10.45 4.69
C GLY A 19 -2.09 -9.49 5.87
N MET A 20 -1.26 -8.46 6.01
CA MET A 20 -1.32 -7.53 7.14
C MET A 20 -2.13 -6.28 6.78
N PRO A 21 -2.96 -5.75 7.70
CA PRO A 21 -3.68 -4.52 7.45
C PRO A 21 -2.72 -3.33 7.48
N ILE A 22 -2.72 -2.52 6.42
CA ILE A 22 -1.80 -1.37 6.28
C ILE A 22 -2.51 -0.03 6.18
N ILE A 23 -3.81 -0.02 5.83
CA ILE A 23 -4.59 1.21 5.64
C ILE A 23 -5.89 1.09 6.41
N LYS A 24 -6.21 2.11 7.21
CA LYS A 24 -7.51 2.27 7.85
C LYS A 24 -8.36 3.28 7.08
N LEU A 25 -9.57 2.90 6.71
CA LEU A 25 -10.57 3.74 6.03
C LEU A 25 -11.93 3.48 6.67
N ASN A 26 -12.59 4.53 7.17
CA ASN A 26 -13.92 4.45 7.82
C ASN A 26 -13.98 3.38 8.93
N ASP A 27 -12.99 3.39 9.82
CA ASP A 27 -12.81 2.40 10.89
C ASP A 27 -12.57 0.94 10.48
N VAL A 28 -12.49 0.67 9.18
CA VAL A 28 -12.14 -0.64 8.64
C VAL A 28 -10.67 -0.65 8.22
N SER A 29 -9.94 -1.66 8.68
CA SER A 29 -8.56 -1.90 8.26
C SER A 29 -8.53 -2.79 7.02
N TYR A 30 -7.75 -2.38 6.02
CA TYR A 30 -7.61 -3.04 4.74
C TYR A 30 -6.19 -3.58 4.55
N THR A 31 -6.11 -4.83 4.13
CA THR A 31 -4.86 -5.46 3.69
C THR A 31 -4.54 -5.09 2.24
N PRO A 32 -3.27 -5.19 1.79
CA PRO A 32 -2.91 -4.99 0.39
C PRO A 32 -3.73 -5.81 -0.60
N GLN A 33 -4.05 -7.06 -0.25
CA GLN A 33 -4.87 -7.93 -1.08
C GLN A 33 -6.32 -7.41 -1.20
N GLN A 34 -6.88 -6.93 -0.09
CA GLN A 34 -8.22 -6.33 -0.09
C GLN A 34 -8.25 -5.02 -0.88
N ILE A 35 -7.21 -4.20 -0.75
CA ILE A 35 -7.05 -2.97 -1.53
C ILE A 35 -7.03 -3.30 -3.01
N LEU A 36 -6.15 -4.21 -3.45
CA LEU A 36 -6.06 -4.61 -4.86
C LEU A 36 -7.42 -5.12 -5.38
N ARG A 37 -8.13 -5.93 -4.58
CA ARG A 37 -9.45 -6.45 -4.95
C ARG A 37 -10.49 -5.33 -5.12
N GLU A 38 -10.55 -4.37 -4.20
CA GLU A 38 -11.49 -3.25 -4.29
C GLU A 38 -11.17 -2.29 -5.43
N VAL A 39 -9.88 -2.03 -5.67
CA VAL A 39 -9.42 -1.23 -6.82
C VAL A 39 -9.76 -1.92 -8.14
N ARG A 40 -9.51 -3.24 -8.26
CA ARG A 40 -9.87 -4.02 -9.46
C ARG A 40 -11.37 -4.02 -9.75
N LYS A 41 -12.22 -4.00 -8.72
CA LYS A 41 -13.67 -3.88 -8.88
C LYS A 41 -14.11 -2.48 -9.35
N GLY A 42 -13.24 -1.48 -9.27
CA GLY A 42 -13.59 -0.08 -9.56
C GLY A 42 -14.59 0.52 -8.57
N SER A 43 -14.67 -0.03 -7.35
CA SER A 43 -15.60 0.45 -6.32
C SER A 43 -15.22 1.86 -5.83
N SER A 44 -16.17 2.60 -5.29
CA SER A 44 -15.90 3.93 -4.69
C SER A 44 -14.85 3.82 -3.59
N ILE A 45 -14.93 2.77 -2.76
CA ILE A 45 -13.95 2.44 -1.73
C ILE A 45 -12.58 2.15 -2.35
N GLY A 46 -12.52 1.36 -3.44
CA GLY A 46 -11.29 1.10 -4.17
C GLY A 46 -10.60 2.37 -4.65
N LYS A 47 -11.36 3.34 -5.18
CA LYS A 47 -10.80 4.64 -5.60
C LYS A 47 -10.22 5.44 -4.42
N GLU A 48 -10.86 5.40 -3.26
CA GLU A 48 -10.34 6.06 -2.05
C GLU A 48 -9.09 5.37 -1.50
N LEU A 49 -9.09 4.04 -1.47
CA LEU A 49 -7.93 3.25 -1.06
C LEU A 49 -6.74 3.47 -2.00
N GLN A 50 -6.98 3.49 -3.32
CA GLN A 50 -5.95 3.79 -4.32
C GLN A 50 -5.31 5.16 -4.04
N LYS A 51 -6.11 6.21 -3.82
CA LYS A 51 -5.59 7.54 -3.49
C LYS A 51 -4.77 7.55 -2.21
N LYS A 52 -5.16 6.78 -1.19
CA LYS A 52 -4.38 6.65 0.06
C LYS A 52 -3.05 5.94 -0.16
N VAL A 53 -3.01 4.85 -0.90
CA VAL A 53 -1.77 4.14 -1.24
C VAL A 53 -0.84 5.03 -2.05
N GLU A 54 -1.38 5.68 -3.09
CA GLU A 54 -0.62 6.58 -3.95
C GLU A 54 -0.11 7.79 -3.16
N GLY A 55 -0.93 8.37 -2.27
CA GLY A 55 -0.53 9.49 -1.41
C GLY A 55 0.50 9.13 -0.35
N ALA A 56 0.39 7.95 0.28
CA ALA A 56 1.36 7.46 1.25
C ALA A 56 2.70 7.14 0.57
N ARG A 57 2.69 6.53 -0.61
CA ARG A 57 3.94 6.29 -1.36
C ARG A 57 4.55 7.59 -1.87
N LEU A 58 3.76 8.56 -2.34
CA LEU A 58 4.26 9.89 -2.69
C LEU A 58 4.84 10.67 -1.50
N ALA A 59 4.40 10.37 -0.28
CA ALA A 59 5.00 10.92 0.94
C ALA A 59 6.33 10.24 1.32
N HIS A 60 6.56 9.00 0.88
CA HIS A 60 7.75 8.20 1.20
C HIS A 60 8.78 8.07 0.07
N SER A 61 8.38 8.27 -1.19
CA SER A 61 9.28 8.37 -2.33
C SER A 61 9.45 9.86 -2.62
N PHE A 62 10.62 10.45 -2.38
CA PHE A 62 11.76 10.30 -3.28
C PHE A 62 13.16 10.19 -2.62
N GLU A 63 13.31 10.28 -1.29
CA GLU A 63 14.64 10.30 -0.64
C GLU A 63 14.75 9.43 0.64
N GLU A 64 13.66 8.91 1.19
CA GLU A 64 13.66 8.33 2.55
C GLU A 64 13.65 6.78 2.61
N ASP A 65 13.48 6.10 1.47
CA ASP A 65 13.31 4.64 1.42
C ASP A 65 14.58 3.84 1.82
N GLU A 66 15.78 4.38 1.61
CA GLU A 66 17.03 3.67 1.93
C GLU A 66 17.32 3.69 3.46
N ALA A 67 17.22 4.87 4.08
CA ALA A 67 17.49 5.04 5.51
C ALA A 67 16.48 4.29 6.41
N LEU A 68 15.20 4.25 6.01
CA LEU A 68 14.16 3.55 6.77
C LEU A 68 14.28 2.02 6.66
N ALA A 69 14.76 1.53 5.51
CA ALA A 69 15.05 0.10 5.33
C ALA A 69 16.25 -0.33 6.19
N GLU A 70 17.29 0.49 6.27
CA GLU A 70 18.44 0.26 7.15
C GLU A 70 18.05 0.29 8.64
N GLU A 71 17.19 1.23 9.06
CA GLU A 71 16.78 1.33 10.47
C GLU A 71 15.95 0.11 10.93
N ARG A 72 15.19 -0.52 10.03
CA ARG A 72 14.43 -1.76 10.34
C ARG A 72 15.34 -2.99 10.48
N LEU A 73 16.44 -3.02 9.73
CA LEU A 73 17.44 -4.11 9.79
C LEU A 73 18.35 -4.01 11.02
N MET A 74 18.65 -2.79 11.49
CA MET A 74 19.53 -2.56 12.65
C MET A 74 18.89 -2.82 14.03
N LYS A 75 17.57 -3.07 14.11
CA LYS A 75 16.85 -3.32 15.38
C LYS A 75 16.60 -4.82 15.67
N LEU A 76 17.35 -5.72 15.04
CA LEU A 76 17.42 -7.17 15.39
C LEU A 76 18.64 -7.44 16.28
#